data_AF-A0A835LGB6-F1
#
_entry.id   AF-A0A835LGB6-F1
#
_cell.length_a   1.000
_cell.length_b   1.000
_cell.length_c   1.000
_cell.angle_alpha   90.00
_cell.angle_beta   90.00
_cell.angle_gamma   90.00
#
_symmetry.space_group_name_H-M   'P 1'
#
loop_
_entity.id
_entity.type
_entity.pdbx_description
1 polymer ?
#
loop_
_entity_poly.entity_id
_entity_poly.type
_entity_poly.pdbx_seq_one_letter_code
_entity_poly.pdbx_strand_id
1 'polypeptide(L)'
;MIASFWRYATGSSTSTQQTEETQYDGTQFWVNPERTGWLTKQGEYIKTWRRRWFVLKQGKLFWFKESIINRTSNPRGVIPVSSCLTVKGAEDVLNKQFAFELSTNAETMYFIADSEKEKEEWINSIGRSIVQHSRSVTDSEVVDYDNFKR
;
A
#
# COMPACT_ATOMS: atom_id res chain seq x y z
N MET A 1 41.63 -40.61 3.33
CA MET A 1 42.29 -41.11 2.09
C MET A 1 41.18 -41.75 1.27
N ILE A 2 40.85 -41.36 0.05
CA ILE A 2 41.67 -40.97 -1.11
C ILE A 2 40.75 -40.14 -2.04
N ALA A 3 41.31 -39.14 -2.72
CA ALA A 3 40.67 -38.37 -3.80
C ALA A 3 40.42 -39.31 -5.02
N SER A 4 39.58 -39.04 -6.03
CA SER A 4 39.58 -37.86 -6.91
C SER A 4 38.75 -38.14 -8.20
N PHE A 5 38.28 -37.08 -8.90
CA PHE A 5 38.15 -36.92 -10.37
C PHE A 5 37.11 -37.78 -11.17
N TRP A 6 36.24 -37.34 -12.10
CA TRP A 6 35.90 -36.13 -12.91
C TRP A 6 34.36 -36.21 -13.22
N ARG A 7 33.59 -35.19 -13.60
CA ARG A 7 33.61 -34.42 -14.86
C ARG A 7 32.57 -33.29 -14.74
N TYR A 8 32.94 -32.10 -15.21
CA TYR A 8 32.01 -30.99 -15.49
C TYR A 8 31.34 -31.24 -16.85
N ALA A 9 30.02 -31.09 -16.92
CA ALA A 9 29.28 -30.94 -18.17
C ALA A 9 28.17 -29.89 -17.98
N THR A 10 28.48 -28.69 -18.46
CA THR A 10 27.62 -27.66 -19.08
C THR A 10 26.09 -27.77 -18.95
N GLY A 11 25.50 -26.72 -18.38
CA GLY A 11 24.40 -26.01 -19.03
C GLY A 11 22.97 -26.50 -18.75
N SER A 12 22.40 -26.05 -17.65
CA SER A 12 21.26 -25.11 -17.65
C SER A 12 20.89 -24.87 -16.19
N SER A 13 21.25 -23.70 -15.68
CA SER A 13 20.93 -23.20 -14.34
C SER A 13 19.44 -23.32 -14.07
N THR A 14 19.05 -24.37 -13.34
CA THR A 14 17.72 -24.51 -12.78
C THR A 14 17.73 -23.97 -11.36
N SER A 15 16.70 -23.16 -11.07
CA SER A 15 16.14 -22.87 -9.76
C SER A 15 17.08 -22.26 -8.72
N THR A 16 17.00 -20.93 -8.53
CA THR A 16 16.64 -20.29 -7.23
C THR A 16 16.48 -18.77 -7.45
N GLN A 17 15.48 -18.34 -8.22
CA GLN A 17 15.04 -16.92 -8.27
C GLN A 17 13.51 -16.84 -8.44
N GLN A 18 12.77 -17.57 -7.60
CA GLN A 18 11.31 -17.51 -7.55
C GLN A 18 10.85 -17.64 -6.09
N THR A 19 11.11 -16.64 -5.25
CA THR A 19 10.53 -16.60 -3.89
C THR A 19 10.54 -15.18 -3.28
N GLU A 20 10.12 -14.12 -3.97
CA GLU A 20 9.79 -12.82 -3.30
C GLU A 20 8.68 -12.00 -3.99
N GLU A 21 7.96 -12.53 -4.98
CA GLU A 21 6.97 -11.75 -5.75
C GLU A 21 5.56 -11.69 -5.14
N THR A 22 5.32 -12.38 -4.03
CA THR A 22 3.96 -12.58 -3.49
C THR A 22 3.46 -11.51 -2.52
N GLN A 23 4.28 -10.59 -2.02
CA GLN A 23 3.82 -9.86 -0.83
C GLN A 23 2.91 -8.66 -1.11
N TYR A 24 3.02 -7.99 -2.25
CA TYR A 24 2.22 -6.80 -2.57
C TYR A 24 1.79 -6.74 -4.04
N ASP A 25 1.61 -7.89 -4.68
CA ASP A 25 1.15 -7.98 -6.08
C ASP A 25 2.04 -7.15 -7.01
N GLY A 26 3.36 -7.38 -6.92
CA GLY A 26 4.37 -6.74 -7.78
C GLY A 26 4.54 -5.21 -7.64
N THR A 27 3.84 -4.55 -6.72
CA THR A 27 3.90 -3.07 -6.61
C THR A 27 5.28 -2.61 -6.15
N GLN A 28 6.00 -1.93 -7.05
CA GLN A 28 7.32 -1.36 -6.80
C GLN A 28 7.20 0.00 -6.09
N PHE A 29 6.86 -0.02 -4.81
CA PHE A 29 6.65 1.19 -4.00
C PHE A 29 7.91 2.08 -3.88
N TRP A 30 9.10 1.57 -4.18
CA TRP A 30 10.35 2.33 -4.18
C TRP A 30 10.62 3.11 -5.49
N VAL A 31 9.78 2.96 -6.53
CA VAL A 31 9.98 3.61 -7.84
C VAL A 31 8.82 4.53 -8.19
N ASN A 32 9.13 5.82 -8.43
CA ASN A 32 8.19 6.85 -8.87
C ASN A 32 6.84 6.81 -8.13
N PRO A 33 6.83 6.93 -6.79
CA PRO A 33 5.60 6.95 -6.02
C PRO A 33 4.74 8.16 -6.40
N GLU A 34 3.40 8.01 -6.34
CA GLU A 34 2.47 9.11 -6.59
C GLU A 34 2.57 10.17 -5.50
N ARG A 35 2.79 9.72 -4.26
CA ARG A 35 3.08 10.59 -3.14
C ARG A 35 3.89 9.88 -2.07
N THR A 36 4.76 10.62 -1.40
CA THR A 36 5.46 10.17 -0.21
C THR A 36 5.53 11.28 0.83
N GLY A 37 5.62 10.92 2.10
CA GLY A 37 5.78 11.91 3.16
C GLY A 37 5.63 11.30 4.54
N TRP A 38 6.03 12.07 5.55
CA TRP A 38 5.80 11.69 6.93
C TRP A 38 4.35 11.97 7.33
N LEU A 39 3.77 11.05 8.09
CA LEU A 39 2.53 11.27 8.83
C LEU A 39 2.68 10.66 10.21
N THR A 40 2.00 11.26 11.18
CA THR A 40 1.82 10.66 12.50
C THR A 40 0.51 9.89 12.52
N LYS A 41 0.58 8.55 12.52
CA LYS A 41 -0.60 7.66 12.52
C LYS A 41 -0.98 7.26 13.94
N GLN A 42 -2.28 7.19 14.22
CA GLN A 42 -2.80 6.54 15.42
C GLN A 42 -2.73 5.00 15.31
N GLY A 43 -2.25 4.35 16.37
CA GLY A 43 -2.25 2.89 16.48
C GLY A 43 -3.65 2.31 16.55
N GLU A 44 -3.81 1.12 15.96
CA GLU A 44 -5.09 0.40 15.83
C GLU A 44 -5.63 -0.04 17.19
N TYR A 45 -4.88 -0.88 17.91
CA TYR A 45 -5.24 -1.40 19.23
C TYR A 45 -4.92 -0.41 20.36
N ILE A 46 -3.67 0.05 20.40
CA ILE A 46 -3.20 1.03 21.38
C ILE A 46 -3.13 2.38 20.67
N LYS A 47 -3.97 3.33 21.11
CA LYS A 47 -4.19 4.66 20.49
C LYS A 47 -3.00 5.63 20.64
N THR A 48 -1.78 5.10 20.64
CA THR A 48 -0.51 5.83 20.55
C THR A 48 -0.31 6.40 19.16
N TRP A 49 0.32 7.57 19.09
CA TRP A 49 0.65 8.25 17.84
C TRP A 49 2.08 7.93 17.44
N ARG A 50 2.29 7.49 16.19
CA ARG A 50 3.59 7.04 15.70
C ARG A 50 3.89 7.65 14.34
N ARG A 51 5.06 8.29 14.23
CA ARG A 51 5.57 8.84 12.97
C ARG A 51 5.97 7.71 12.03
N ARG A 52 5.45 7.72 10.80
CA ARG A 52 5.68 6.71 9.77
C ARG A 52 5.83 7.38 8.41
N TRP A 53 6.68 6.82 7.57
CA TRP A 53 6.84 7.29 6.20
C TRP A 53 5.81 6.60 5.33
N PHE A 54 4.93 7.36 4.70
CA PHE A 54 3.88 6.85 3.84
C PHE A 54 4.27 6.92 2.37
N VAL A 55 3.79 5.95 1.61
CA VAL A 55 3.97 5.85 0.16
C VAL A 55 2.63 5.49 -0.46
N LEU A 56 2.13 6.33 -1.36
CA LEU A 56 0.98 6.05 -2.20
C LEU A 56 1.47 5.62 -3.59
N LYS A 57 1.04 4.44 -4.03
CA LYS A 57 1.44 3.89 -5.33
C LYS A 57 0.43 2.83 -5.82
N GLN A 58 -0.04 2.95 -7.06
CA GLN A 58 -0.87 1.94 -7.73
C GLN A 58 -2.08 1.52 -6.89
N GLY A 59 -2.77 2.51 -6.31
CA GLY A 59 -3.97 2.25 -5.50
C GLY A 59 -3.68 1.56 -4.17
N LYS A 60 -2.43 1.57 -3.70
CA LYS A 60 -2.03 1.03 -2.40
C LYS A 60 -1.32 2.11 -1.59
N LEU A 61 -1.73 2.26 -0.33
CA LEU A 61 -1.11 3.15 0.64
C LEU A 61 -0.28 2.33 1.63
N PHE A 62 1.04 2.42 1.53
CA PHE A 62 2.00 1.72 2.38
C PHE A 62 2.54 2.66 3.46
N TRP A 63 3.01 2.10 4.57
CA TRP A 63 3.80 2.88 5.54
C TRP A 63 4.97 2.11 6.13
N PHE A 64 6.03 2.84 6.45
CA PHE A 64 7.31 2.29 6.88
C PHE A 64 7.82 3.02 8.13
N LYS A 65 8.82 2.42 8.79
CA LYS A 65 9.47 3.03 9.96
C LYS A 65 10.36 4.22 9.55
N GLU A 66 10.98 4.14 8.38
CA GLU A 66 12.01 5.06 7.89
C GLU A 66 11.67 5.54 6.48
N SER A 67 12.26 6.65 6.03
CA SER A 67 11.97 7.26 4.73
C SER A 67 12.82 6.71 3.58
N ILE A 68 13.94 6.06 3.89
CA ILE A 68 14.80 5.44 2.89
C ILE A 68 14.19 4.08 2.56
N ILE A 69 13.48 4.02 1.43
CA ILE A 69 12.76 2.83 0.97
C ILE A 69 13.45 2.24 -0.25
N ASN A 70 13.64 0.92 -0.23
CA ASN A 70 14.24 0.14 -1.30
C ASN A 70 13.44 -1.17 -1.51
N ARG A 71 13.87 -1.98 -2.48
CA ARG A 71 13.21 -3.25 -2.83
C ARG A 71 13.08 -4.23 -1.65
N THR A 72 14.01 -4.20 -0.70
CA THR A 72 14.04 -5.09 0.47
C THR A 72 13.32 -4.50 1.69
N SER A 73 12.74 -3.31 1.56
CA SER A 73 12.08 -2.63 2.68
C SER A 73 10.73 -3.26 2.97
N ASN A 74 10.52 -3.67 4.22
CA ASN A 74 9.26 -4.26 4.64
C ASN A 74 8.28 -3.19 5.16
N PRO A 75 7.13 -2.98 4.50
CA PRO A 75 6.11 -2.08 5.02
C PRO A 75 5.54 -2.63 6.33
N ARG A 76 5.10 -1.72 7.18
CA ARG A 76 4.43 -2.02 8.46
C ARG A 76 2.94 -2.25 8.28
N GLY A 77 2.41 -1.91 7.12
CA GLY A 77 1.10 -2.28 6.65
C GLY A 77 0.82 -1.64 5.30
N VAL A 78 -0.29 -2.06 4.72
CA VAL A 78 -0.78 -1.64 3.41
C VAL A 78 -2.29 -1.49 3.48
N ILE A 79 -2.81 -0.44 2.86
CA ILE A 79 -4.25 -0.25 2.66
C ILE A 79 -4.51 -0.17 1.16
N PRO A 80 -5.29 -1.08 0.57
CA PRO A 80 -5.83 -0.91 -0.77
C PRO A 80 -6.82 0.27 -0.77
N VAL A 81 -6.55 1.31 -1.54
CA VAL A 81 -7.41 2.51 -1.55
C VAL A 81 -8.79 2.22 -2.15
N SER A 82 -8.93 1.15 -2.95
CA SER A 82 -10.22 0.65 -3.44
C SER A 82 -11.16 0.21 -2.31
N SER A 83 -10.62 -0.11 -1.12
CA SER A 83 -11.42 -0.45 0.07
C SER A 83 -11.79 0.76 0.93
N CYS A 84 -11.27 1.94 0.59
CA CYS A 84 -11.53 3.18 1.32
C CYS A 84 -12.83 3.82 0.86
N LEU A 85 -13.62 4.28 1.82
CA LEU A 85 -14.90 4.94 1.61
C LEU A 85 -14.75 6.45 1.55
N THR A 86 -14.00 7.02 2.49
CA THR A 86 -13.84 8.47 2.63
C THR A 86 -12.46 8.85 3.14
N VAL A 87 -12.00 10.05 2.74
CA VAL A 87 -10.83 10.72 3.30
C VAL A 87 -11.19 12.19 3.52
N LYS A 88 -11.04 12.70 4.75
CA LYS A 88 -11.46 14.07 5.12
C LYS A 88 -10.75 14.58 6.37
N GLY A 89 -10.83 15.89 6.63
CA GLY A 89 -10.36 16.50 7.87
C GLY A 89 -10.99 15.90 9.11
N ALA A 90 -10.23 15.86 10.21
CA ALA A 90 -10.62 15.28 11.49
C ALA A 90 -10.19 16.17 12.68
N GLU A 91 -9.90 17.43 12.43
CA GLU A 91 -9.40 18.38 13.43
C GLU A 91 -10.40 18.59 14.56
N ASP A 92 -11.68 18.77 14.24
CA ASP A 92 -12.76 18.95 15.22
C ASP A 92 -13.02 17.67 16.03
N VAL A 93 -12.88 16.51 15.39
CA VAL A 93 -13.12 15.20 16.02
C VAL A 93 -11.99 14.84 17.00
N LEU A 94 -10.75 15.14 16.63
CA LEU A 94 -9.57 14.76 17.41
C LEU A 94 -9.04 15.86 18.31
N ASN A 95 -9.49 17.10 18.11
CA ASN A 95 -8.89 18.31 18.67
C ASN A 95 -7.37 18.37 18.42
N LYS A 96 -6.96 18.11 17.16
CA LYS A 96 -5.57 18.11 16.70
C LYS A 96 -5.47 18.82 15.36
N GLN A 97 -4.58 19.80 15.27
CA GLN A 97 -4.31 20.50 14.01
C GLN A 97 -3.74 19.55 12.96
N PHE A 98 -4.09 19.82 11.70
CA PHE A 98 -3.62 19.10 10.52
C PHE A 98 -4.00 17.61 10.52
N ALA A 99 -5.04 17.26 11.27
CA ALA A 99 -5.49 15.90 11.40
C ALA A 99 -6.53 15.56 10.33
N PHE A 100 -6.45 14.33 9.82
CA PHE A 100 -7.41 13.82 8.86
C PHE A 100 -7.69 12.33 9.12
N GLU A 101 -8.81 11.84 8.61
CA GLU A 101 -9.22 10.45 8.71
C GLU A 101 -9.30 9.77 7.34
N LEU A 102 -9.08 8.46 7.34
CA LEU A 102 -9.32 7.56 6.22
C LEU A 102 -10.23 6.44 6.72
N SER A 103 -11.46 6.39 6.20
CA SER A 103 -12.43 5.36 6.57
C SER A 103 -12.46 4.24 5.54
N THR A 104 -12.51 3.02 6.03
CA THR A 104 -12.73 1.79 5.26
C THR A 104 -14.00 1.10 5.78
N ASN A 105 -14.38 -0.02 5.17
CA ASN A 105 -15.47 -0.86 5.71
C ASN A 105 -15.15 -1.49 7.07
N ALA A 106 -13.87 -1.61 7.43
CA ALA A 106 -13.43 -2.30 8.65
C ALA A 106 -13.15 -1.32 9.80
N GLU A 107 -12.51 -0.19 9.50
CA GLU A 107 -12.10 0.79 10.49
C GLU A 107 -11.94 2.20 9.93
N THR A 108 -11.93 3.19 10.84
CA THR A 108 -11.50 4.57 10.57
C THR A 108 -10.12 4.79 11.18
N MET A 109 -9.18 5.18 10.32
CA MET A 109 -7.80 5.49 10.70
C MET A 109 -7.57 6.99 10.76
N TYR A 110 -6.75 7.42 11.72
CA TYR A 110 -6.44 8.83 11.92
C TYR A 110 -4.95 9.13 11.71
N PHE A 111 -4.69 10.28 11.10
CA PHE A 111 -3.36 10.77 10.76
C PHE A 111 -3.24 12.26 11.10
N ILE A 112 -2.01 12.70 11.32
CA ILE A 112 -1.64 14.12 11.49
C ILE A 112 -0.48 14.39 10.54
N ALA A 113 -0.62 15.42 9.71
CA ALA A 113 0.44 15.92 8.83
C ALA A 113 1.30 16.99 9.54
N ASP A 114 2.48 17.31 9.00
CA ASP A 114 3.37 18.30 9.61
C ASP A 114 2.91 19.75 9.27
N SER A 115 1.97 19.92 8.32
CA SER A 115 1.33 21.21 8.00
C SER A 115 -0.05 21.06 7.34
N GLU A 116 -0.81 22.16 7.30
CA GLU A 116 -2.10 22.26 6.61
C GLU A 116 -1.98 21.90 5.12
N LYS A 117 -0.96 22.42 4.45
CA LYS A 117 -0.69 22.12 3.03
C LYS A 117 -0.48 20.62 2.82
N GLU A 118 0.34 19.98 3.66
CA GLU A 118 0.60 18.55 3.53
C GLU A 118 -0.66 17.70 3.78
N LYS A 119 -1.50 18.09 4.75
CA LYS A 119 -2.80 17.47 5.03
C LYS A 119 -3.68 17.52 3.79
N GLU A 120 -3.89 18.71 3.23
CA GLU A 120 -4.73 18.91 2.05
C GLU A 120 -4.22 18.10 0.85
N GLU A 121 -2.91 18.11 0.61
CA GLU A 121 -2.32 17.29 -0.44
C GLU A 121 -2.48 15.78 -0.19
N TRP A 122 -2.53 15.31 1.07
CA TRP A 122 -2.74 13.88 1.42
C TRP A 122 -4.18 13.48 1.14
N ILE A 123 -5.13 14.28 1.62
CA ILE A 123 -6.55 14.10 1.34
C ILE A 123 -6.78 14.06 -0.18
N ASN A 124 -6.22 15.03 -0.92
CA ASN A 124 -6.38 15.11 -2.37
C ASN A 124 -5.77 13.92 -3.12
N SER A 125 -4.55 13.51 -2.76
CA SER A 125 -3.86 12.41 -3.46
C SER A 125 -4.54 11.07 -3.19
N ILE A 126 -4.92 10.80 -1.94
CA ILE A 126 -5.66 9.59 -1.58
C ILE A 126 -7.04 9.61 -2.23
N GLY A 127 -7.76 10.73 -2.16
CA GLY A 127 -9.09 10.88 -2.76
C GLY A 127 -9.09 10.61 -4.27
N ARG A 128 -8.12 11.16 -5.01
CA ARG A 128 -7.94 10.85 -6.44
C ARG A 128 -7.66 9.37 -6.67
N SER A 129 -6.81 8.76 -5.86
CA SER A 129 -6.46 7.34 -5.98
C SER A 129 -7.68 6.44 -5.71
N ILE A 130 -8.52 6.76 -4.72
CA ILE A 130 -9.80 6.06 -4.45
C ILE A 130 -10.69 6.09 -5.70
N VAL A 131 -10.89 7.27 -6.30
CA VAL A 131 -11.74 7.42 -7.49
C VAL A 131 -11.18 6.65 -8.69
N GLN A 132 -9.87 6.64 -8.87
CA GLN A 132 -9.21 5.92 -9.97
C GLN A 132 -9.33 4.39 -9.84
N HIS A 133 -9.30 3.87 -8.62
CA HIS A 133 -9.26 2.43 -8.35
C HIS A 133 -10.58 1.84 -7.84
N SER A 134 -11.66 2.63 -7.75
CA SER A 134 -12.99 2.14 -7.37
C SER A 134 -13.73 1.41 -8.50
N ARG A 135 -13.33 1.63 -9.76
CA ARG A 135 -14.01 1.07 -10.95
C ARG A 135 -13.52 -0.30 -11.42
N SER A 136 -12.39 -0.78 -10.92
CA SER A 136 -11.80 -2.05 -11.35
C SER A 136 -12.45 -3.29 -10.72
N VAL A 137 -13.36 -3.14 -9.74
CA VAL A 137 -14.01 -4.27 -9.05
C VAL A 137 -15.28 -4.74 -9.79
N THR A 138 -15.95 -3.87 -10.56
CA THR A 138 -17.23 -4.20 -11.21
C THR A 138 -17.11 -4.96 -12.53
N ASP A 139 -15.90 -5.05 -13.12
CA ASP A 139 -15.68 -5.75 -14.40
C ASP A 139 -15.61 -7.28 -14.22
N SER A 140 -15.51 -7.77 -12.98
CA SER A 140 -15.40 -9.21 -12.67
C SER A 140 -16.76 -9.90 -12.42
N GLU A 141 -17.88 -9.17 -12.42
CA GLU A 141 -19.21 -9.70 -12.07
C GLU A 141 -20.23 -9.68 -13.22
N VAL A 142 -19.83 -9.46 -14.47
CA VAL A 142 -20.71 -9.72 -15.62
C VAL A 142 -20.81 -11.23 -15.82
N VAL A 143 -21.69 -11.86 -15.04
CA VAL A 143 -22.12 -13.23 -15.28
C VAL A 143 -23.03 -13.18 -16.50
N ASP A 144 -22.56 -13.69 -17.63
CA ASP A 144 -23.35 -13.85 -18.86
C ASP A 144 -24.54 -14.80 -18.57
N TYR A 145 -25.67 -14.24 -18.14
CA TYR A 145 -26.88 -15.00 -17.82
C TYR A 145 -27.67 -15.48 -19.05
N ASP A 146 -27.17 -15.28 -20.27
CA ASP A 146 -28.00 -15.34 -21.48
C ASP A 146 -27.61 -16.41 -22.51
N ASN A 147 -27.04 -17.54 -22.08
CA ASN A 147 -26.63 -18.61 -23.02
C ASN A 147 -27.32 -19.98 -22.84
N PHE A 148 -28.50 -20.04 -22.21
CA PHE A 148 -29.30 -21.28 -22.11
C PHE A 148 -30.66 -21.24 -22.81
N LYS A 149 -30.81 -20.43 -23.86
CA LYS A 149 -31.95 -20.56 -24.78
C LYS A 149 -31.52 -20.38 -26.24
N ARG A 150 -31.03 -21.46 -26.85
CA ARG A 150 -31.37 -21.85 -28.22
C ARG A 150 -30.97 -23.28 -28.50
#